data_AF-A0A915D779-F1
#
_entry.id   AF-A0A915D779-F1
#
_cell.length_a   1.000
_cell.length_b   1.000
_cell.length_c   1.000
_cell.angle_alpha   90.00
_cell.angle_beta   90.00
_cell.angle_gamma   90.00
#
_symmetry.space_group_name_H-M   'P 1'
#
loop_
_entity.id
_entity.type
_entity.pdbx_description
1 polymer ?
#
loop_
_entity_poly.entity_id
_entity_poly.type
_entity_poly.pdbx_seq_one_letter_code
_entity_poly.pdbx_strand_id
1 'polypeptide(L)' 'MCELARNSVLQSGFEDKVKIHWLGPNYKEEGVLGNDVARTNVPDIRVSFRHEALVDELHNLFRAYSY' A
#
# COMPACT_ATOMS: atom_id res chain seq x y z
N MET A 1 6.68 -10.57 6.99
CA MET A 1 6.66 -9.81 8.26
C MET A 1 6.53 -8.32 8.04
N CYS A 2 7.42 -7.68 7.27
CA CYS A 2 7.44 -6.22 7.10
C CYS A 2 6.18 -5.63 6.45
N GLU A 3 5.58 -6.32 5.46
CA GLU A 3 4.32 -5.85 4.84
C GLU A 3 3.15 -5.83 5.82
N LEU A 4 3.03 -6.85 6.68
CA LEU A 4 2.01 -6.87 7.73
C LEU A 4 2.23 -5.75 8.75
N ALA A 5 3.47 -5.50 9.15
CA ALA A 5 3.81 -4.41 10.06
C ALA A 5 3.55 -3.02 9.44
N ARG A 6 3.88 -2.83 8.15
CA ARG A 6 3.54 -1.61 7.40
C ARG A 6 2.03 -1.38 7.41
N ASN A 7 1.26 -2.43 7.09
CA ASN A 7 -0.18 -2.33 6.98
C ASN A 7 -0.87 -2.17 8.34
N SER A 8 -0.33 -2.73 9.43
CA SER A 8 -0.88 -2.50 10.77
C SER A 8 -0.73 -1.04 11.21
N VAL A 9 0.41 -0.40 10.90
CA VAL A 9 0.59 1.04 11.11
C VAL A 9 -0.39 1.84 10.24
N LEU A 10 -0.56 1.46 8.98
CA LEU A 10 -1.48 2.14 8.07
C LEU A 10 -2.93 2.10 8.59
N GLN A 11 -3.38 0.94 9.06
CA GLN A 11 -4.74 0.70 9.57
C GLN A 11 -4.97 1.19 11.01
N SER A 12 -3.91 1.52 11.74
CA SER A 12 -4.02 2.01 13.12
C SER A 12 -4.73 3.37 13.23
N GLY A 13 -5.11 3.74 14.44
CA GLY A 13 -5.62 5.08 14.78
C GLY A 13 -4.53 6.11 15.10
N PHE A 14 -3.26 5.86 14.79
CA PHE A 14 -2.19 6.84 15.09
C PHE A 14 -2.37 8.15 14.32
N GLU A 15 -1.89 9.23 14.92
CA GLU A 15 -1.83 10.55 14.26
C GLU A 15 -1.00 10.50 12.98
N ASP A 16 -1.36 11.38 12.04
CA ASP A 16 -0.72 11.50 10.72
C ASP A 16 0.81 11.63 10.81
N LYS A 17 1.30 12.46 11.74
CA LYS A 17 2.74 12.68 11.96
C LYS A 17 3.48 11.40 12.36
N VAL A 18 2.85 10.53 13.14
CA VAL A 18 3.42 9.24 13.54
C VAL A 18 3.48 8.29 12.34
N LYS A 19 2.41 8.27 11.53
CA LYS A 19 2.38 7.47 10.30
C LYS A 19 3.42 7.94 9.28
N ILE A 20 3.58 9.25 9.08
CA ILE A 20 4.64 9.82 8.23
C ILE A 20 6.02 9.40 8.72
N HIS A 21 6.25 9.43 10.03
CA HIS A 21 7.53 9.04 10.61
C HIS A 21 7.87 7.57 10.34
N TRP A 22 6.90 6.65 10.44
CA TRP A 22 7.15 5.22 10.25
C TRP A 22 7.01 4.72 8.81
N LEU A 23 6.18 5.36 7.99
CA LEU A 23 5.86 4.88 6.64
C LEU A 23 6.46 5.74 5.53
N GLY A 24 6.86 6.98 5.84
CA GLY A 24 7.37 7.96 4.89
C GLY A 24 6.37 9.07 4.58
N PRO A 25 6.83 10.19 4.01
CA PRO A 25 5.99 11.36 3.73
C PRO A 25 4.87 11.08 2.72
N ASN A 26 5.08 10.14 1.81
CA ASN A 26 4.16 9.83 0.73
C ASN A 26 3.24 8.64 1.05
N TYR A 27 3.13 8.20 2.30
CA TYR A 27 2.47 6.93 2.64
C TYR A 27 0.98 6.81 2.24
N LYS A 28 0.35 7.93 1.85
CA LYS A 28 -1.03 8.00 1.36
C LYS A 28 -1.16 7.75 -0.16
N GLU A 29 -0.05 7.83 -0.89
CA GLU A 29 -0.02 7.51 -2.32
C GLU A 29 -0.23 6.02 -2.54
N GLU A 30 -0.78 5.67 -3.70
CA GLU A 30 -1.02 4.28 -4.07
C GLU A 30 0.22 3.61 -4.66
N GLY A 31 0.24 2.27 -4.59
CA GLY A 31 1.31 1.46 -5.16
C GLY A 31 2.70 1.81 -4.60
N VAL A 32 3.71 1.74 -5.46
CA VAL A 32 5.11 1.96 -5.10
C VAL A 32 5.37 3.41 -4.65
N LEU A 33 4.60 4.39 -5.15
CA LEU A 33 4.77 5.80 -4.80
C LEU A 33 4.56 6.06 -3.30
N GLY A 34 3.72 5.24 -2.65
CA GLY A 34 3.46 5.31 -1.21
C GLY A 34 4.34 4.40 -0.35
N ASN A 35 5.43 3.86 -0.91
CA ASN A 35 6.34 2.99 -0.18
C ASN A 35 7.73 3.63 -0.04
N ASP A 36 8.12 3.92 1.21
CA ASP A 36 9.51 4.25 1.54
C ASP A 36 10.22 2.97 2.03
N VAL A 37 10.95 2.30 1.12
CA VAL A 37 11.61 1.02 1.40
C VAL A 37 12.57 1.11 2.60
N ALA A 38 13.20 2.26 2.81
CA ALA A 38 14.17 2.47 3.87
C ALA A 38 13.51 2.51 5.26
N ARG A 39 12.20 2.78 5.31
CA ARG A 39 11.41 2.78 6.55
C ARG A 39 10.60 1.50 6.72
N THR A 40 9.97 1.03 5.66
CA THR A 40 9.01 -0.09 5.73
C THR A 40 9.67 -1.45 5.61
N ASN A 41 10.87 -1.52 5.00
CA ASN A 41 11.55 -2.76 4.63
C ASN A 41 10.67 -3.70 3.77
N VAL A 42 9.72 -3.14 3.02
CA VAL A 42 8.90 -3.86 2.04
C VAL A 42 9.43 -3.53 0.65
N PRO A 43 10.01 -4.49 -0.09
CA PRO A 43 10.54 -4.23 -1.43
C PRO A 43 9.47 -3.67 -2.39
N ASP A 44 9.84 -2.72 -3.26
CA ASP A 44 8.90 -2.09 -4.19
C ASP A 44 8.26 -3.10 -5.15
N ILE A 45 8.98 -4.12 -5.58
CA ILE A 45 8.43 -5.21 -6.40
C ILE A 45 7.25 -5.92 -5.72
N ARG A 46 7.29 -6.05 -4.38
CA ARG A 46 6.18 -6.63 -3.60
C ARG A 46 4.98 -5.71 -3.60
N VAL A 47 5.20 -4.40 -3.47
CA VAL A 47 4.13 -3.39 -3.49
C VAL A 47 3.50 -3.27 -4.88
N SER A 48 4.32 -3.27 -5.95
CA SER A 48 3.86 -3.27 -7.35
C SER A 48 2.96 -4.46 -7.63
N PHE A 49 3.42 -5.68 -7.31
CA PHE A 49 2.61 -6.90 -7.49
C PHE A 49 1.26 -6.83 -6.77
N ARG A 50 1.22 -6.29 -5.54
CA ARG A 50 -0.03 -6.13 -4.78
C ARG A 50 -0.99 -5.14 -5.45
N HIS A 51 -0.45 -4.03 -5.93
CA HIS A 51 -1.24 -3.00 -6.59
C HIS A 51 -1.77 -3.48 -7.94
N GLU A 52 -0.93 -4.10 -8.77
CA GLU A 52 -1.32 -4.70 -10.05
C GLU A 52 -2.42 -5.75 -9.87
N ALA A 53 -2.25 -6.68 -8.92
CA ALA A 53 -3.26 -7.71 -8.65
C ALA A 53 -4.61 -7.10 -8.23
N LEU A 54 -4.60 -6.07 -7.38
CA LEU A 54 -5.82 -5.36 -6.97
C LEU A 54 -6.50 -4.68 -8.17
N VAL A 55 -5.74 -3.99 -9.01
CA VAL A 55 -6.26 -3.32 -10.22
C VAL A 55 -6.86 -4.35 -11.18
N ASP A 56 -6.20 -5.48 -11.39
CA ASP A 56 -6.71 -6.57 -12.24
C ASP A 56 -7.99 -7.18 -11.68
N GLU A 57 -8.06 -7.42 -10.37
CA GLU A 57 -9.28 -7.90 -9.69
C GLU A 57 -10.44 -6.91 -9.85
N LEU A 58 -10.20 -5.61 -9.64
CA LEU A 58 -11.20 -4.56 -9.84
C LEU A 58 -11.65 -4.48 -11.31
N HIS A 59 -10.72 -4.52 -12.27
CA HIS A 59 -11.05 -4.55 -13.69
C HIS A 59 -11.93 -5.75 -14.05
N ASN A 60 -11.63 -6.93 -13.52
CA ASN A 60 -12.42 -8.14 -13.75
C ASN A 60 -13.84 -8.00 -13.18
N LEU A 61 -13.98 -7.45 -11.97
CA LEU A 61 -15.28 -7.21 -11.37
C LEU A 61 -16.11 -6.23 -12.21
N PHE A 62 -15.59 -5.04 -12.49
CA PHE A 62 -16.37 -4.01 -13.21
C PHE A 62 -16.67 -4.38 -14.65
N ARG A 63 -15.79 -5.15 -15.32
CA ARG A 63 -16.09 -5.72 -16.63
C ARG A 63 -17.25 -6.72 -16.56
N ALA A 64 -17.31 -7.58 -15.54
CA ALA A 64 -18.38 -8.54 -15.38
C ALA A 64 -19.74 -7.89 -15.09
N TYR A 65 -19.77 -6.75 -14.39
CA TYR A 65 -20.99 -5.99 -14.09
C TYR A 65 -21.48 -5.08 -15.23
N SER A 66 -20.70 -4.91 -16.31
CA SER A 66 -21.05 -4.03 -17.43
C SER A 66 -21.85 -4.72 -18.55
N TYR A 67 -22.48 -5.86 -18.24
CA TYR A 67 -23.36 -6.64 -19.13
C TYR A 67 -24.80 -6.66 -18.63
#